data_AF-A0A6A7KPH0-F1
#
_entry.id   AF-A0A6A7KPH0-F1
#
_cell.length_a   1.000
_cell.length_b   1.000
_cell.length_c   1.000
_cell.angle_alpha   90.00
_cell.angle_beta   90.00
_cell.angle_gamma   90.00
#
_symmetry.space_group_name_H-M   'P 1'
#
loop_
_entity.id
_entity.type
_entity.pdbx_description
1 polymer ?
#
loop_
_entity_poly.entity_id
_entity_poly.type
_entity_poly.pdbx_seq_one_letter_code
_entity_poly.pdbx_strand_id
1 'polypeptide(L)'
;MPGQDIVEFLLNLSFPPENLEIEGPKLAQYIGERIREKELTAWTVFLPTADGMEANLGGRTFRCVRRSPRTDRDVAERYIIRSILSPLDEAIDLSDEEYERALKQTNQERQLVGKDPIDRPSGPNIRTIRGERPQNGLLIIYPLDPEVGNADTDRPVVGVVVSFPDSKNARRRSYLENPVRQREQQV
;
A
#
# COMPACT_ATOMS: atom_id res chain seq x y z
N MET A 1 -9.18 4.43 -12.25
CA MET A 1 -8.11 4.94 -13.14
C MET A 1 -7.64 3.83 -14.06
N PRO A 2 -7.39 4.08 -15.36
CA PRO A 2 -6.69 3.16 -16.25
C PRO A 2 -5.29 2.80 -15.74
N GLY A 3 -4.85 1.55 -15.97
CA GLY A 3 -3.50 1.11 -15.59
C GLY A 3 -2.37 1.83 -16.32
N GLN A 4 -2.61 2.33 -17.54
CA GLN A 4 -1.64 3.13 -18.30
C GLN A 4 -1.30 4.44 -17.60
N ASP A 5 -2.30 5.11 -17.03
CA ASP A 5 -2.10 6.35 -16.25
C ASP A 5 -1.24 6.08 -15.01
N ILE A 6 -1.37 4.90 -14.39
CA ILE A 6 -0.55 4.49 -13.24
C ILE A 6 0.89 4.20 -13.65
N VAL A 7 1.11 3.59 -14.83
CA VAL A 7 2.44 3.41 -15.41
C VAL A 7 3.11 4.77 -15.62
N GLU A 8 2.41 5.72 -16.23
CA GLU A 8 2.93 7.07 -16.46
C GLU A 8 3.22 7.80 -15.14
N PHE A 9 2.32 7.71 -14.16
CA PHE A 9 2.55 8.27 -12.82
C PHE A 9 3.82 7.71 -12.18
N LEU A 10 4.01 6.39 -12.17
CA LEU A 10 5.16 5.74 -11.53
C LEU A 10 6.50 6.00 -12.25
N LEU A 11 6.46 6.24 -13.57
CA LEU A 11 7.65 6.67 -14.32
C LEU A 11 8.09 8.09 -13.96
N ASN A 12 7.14 8.97 -13.63
CA ASN A 12 7.40 10.35 -13.23
C ASN A 12 7.54 10.51 -11.71
N LEU A 13 7.32 9.46 -10.93
CA LEU A 13 7.46 9.47 -9.48
C LEU A 13 8.95 9.38 -9.10
N SER A 14 9.49 10.49 -8.59
CA SER A 14 10.86 10.56 -8.08
C SER A 14 10.88 10.74 -6.57
N PHE A 15 11.71 9.95 -5.89
CA PHE A 15 12.07 10.19 -4.49
C PHE A 15 13.48 10.77 -4.42
N PRO A 16 13.82 11.49 -3.33
CA PRO A 16 15.20 11.86 -3.06
C PRO A 16 16.12 10.63 -3.11
N PRO A 17 17.38 10.75 -3.58
CA PRO A 17 18.32 9.63 -3.77
C PRO A 17 18.52 8.76 -2.53
N GLU A 18 18.30 9.32 -1.35
CA GLU A 18 18.43 8.68 -0.04
C GLU A 18 17.28 7.70 0.27
N ASN A 19 16.20 7.73 -0.52
CA ASN A 19 14.97 6.95 -0.30
C ASN A 19 14.79 5.87 -1.39
N LEU A 20 15.58 4.81 -1.29
CA LEU A 20 15.75 3.77 -2.30
C LEU A 20 14.64 2.68 -2.32
N GLU A 21 13.58 2.81 -1.52
CA GLU A 21 12.63 1.71 -1.30
C GLU A 21 11.60 1.50 -2.42
N ILE A 22 11.35 2.51 -3.27
CA ILE A 22 10.35 2.43 -4.35
C ILE A 22 11.02 2.66 -5.71
N GLU A 23 11.20 1.58 -6.47
CA GLU A 23 11.71 1.65 -7.83
C GLU A 23 10.56 1.85 -8.83
N GLY A 24 10.09 3.10 -8.94
CA GLY A 24 8.99 3.52 -9.83
C GLY A 24 9.07 2.91 -11.24
N PRO A 25 10.21 3.01 -11.95
CA PRO A 25 10.37 2.39 -13.28
C PRO A 25 10.19 0.87 -13.30
N LYS A 26 10.62 0.13 -12.27
CA LYS A 26 10.42 -1.33 -12.20
C LYS A 26 8.95 -1.67 -11.97
N LEU A 27 8.26 -0.91 -11.12
CA LEU A 27 6.82 -1.05 -10.89
C LEU A 27 6.03 -0.78 -12.17
N ALA A 28 6.36 0.32 -12.86
CA ALA A 28 5.77 0.70 -14.14
C ALA A 28 5.96 -0.38 -15.20
N GLN A 29 7.17 -0.95 -15.31
CA GLN A 29 7.44 -2.06 -16.21
C GLN A 29 6.57 -3.29 -15.87
N TYR A 30 6.51 -3.67 -14.59
CA TYR A 30 5.69 -4.81 -14.15
C TYR A 30 4.21 -4.62 -14.50
N ILE A 31 3.65 -3.45 -14.20
CA ILE A 31 2.25 -3.14 -14.52
C ILE A 31 2.02 -3.19 -16.04
N GLY A 32 2.94 -2.62 -16.83
CA GLY A 32 2.89 -2.68 -18.29
C GLY A 32 2.91 -4.11 -18.85
N GLU A 33 3.68 -5.02 -18.24
CA GLU A 33 3.66 -6.45 -18.59
C GLU A 33 2.31 -7.11 -18.25
N ARG A 34 1.77 -6.84 -17.04
CA ARG A 34 0.49 -7.38 -16.57
C ARG A 34 -0.71 -6.91 -17.41
N ILE A 35 -0.71 -5.65 -17.87
CA ILE A 35 -1.75 -5.10 -18.75
C ILE A 35 -1.86 -5.91 -20.05
N ARG A 36 -0.75 -6.39 -20.62
CA ARG A 36 -0.78 -7.23 -21.83
C ARG A 36 -1.44 -8.59 -21.57
N GLU A 37 -1.41 -9.06 -20.34
CA GLU A 37 -2.09 -10.27 -19.86
C GLU A 37 -3.53 -10.00 -19.37
N LYS A 38 -4.06 -8.79 -19.61
CA LYS A 38 -5.39 -8.31 -19.14
C LYS A 38 -5.51 -8.17 -17.61
N GLU A 39 -4.40 -8.09 -16.90
CA GLU A 39 -4.32 -7.82 -15.45
C GLU A 39 -3.93 -6.36 -15.19
N LEU A 40 -4.25 -5.82 -14.01
CA LEU A 40 -3.91 -4.45 -13.60
C LEU A 40 -4.34 -3.35 -14.59
N THR A 41 -5.45 -3.57 -15.32
CA THR A 41 -5.98 -2.63 -16.31
C THR A 41 -6.82 -1.52 -15.67
N ALA A 42 -7.35 -1.75 -14.47
CA ALA A 42 -8.14 -0.81 -13.69
C ALA A 42 -7.53 -0.62 -12.31
N TRP A 43 -7.56 0.60 -11.79
CA TRP A 43 -6.93 0.97 -10.54
C TRP A 43 -7.84 1.83 -9.67
N THR A 44 -7.93 1.46 -8.41
CA THR A 44 -8.38 2.34 -7.34
C THR A 44 -7.20 3.20 -6.92
N VAL A 45 -7.40 4.52 -6.91
CA VAL A 45 -6.43 5.48 -6.37
C VAL A 45 -7.05 6.11 -5.14
N PHE A 46 -6.43 5.89 -3.99
CA PHE A 46 -6.90 6.40 -2.71
C PHE A 46 -5.94 7.45 -2.15
N LEU A 47 -6.50 8.55 -1.66
CA LEU A 47 -5.78 9.62 -0.98
C LEU A 47 -6.44 9.81 0.39
N PRO A 48 -5.90 9.21 1.47
CA PRO A 48 -6.44 9.39 2.80
C PRO A 48 -6.28 10.83 3.26
N THR A 49 -7.31 11.33 3.95
CA THR A 49 -7.32 12.64 4.59
C THR A 49 -7.62 12.47 6.07
N ALA A 50 -6.99 13.29 6.92
CA ALA A 50 -7.29 13.30 8.36
C ALA A 50 -7.37 14.75 8.89
N ASP A 51 -6.85 14.99 10.09
CA ASP A 51 -6.90 16.28 10.79
C ASP A 51 -5.55 17.01 10.83
N GLY A 52 -4.54 16.51 10.11
CA GLY A 52 -3.19 17.07 9.97
C GLY A 52 -3.12 18.38 9.19
N MET A 53 -1.90 18.87 8.91
CA MET A 53 -1.71 20.12 8.18
C MET A 53 -2.47 20.15 6.83
N GLU A 54 -2.86 21.35 6.39
CA GLU A 54 -3.46 21.51 5.07
C GLU A 54 -2.37 21.44 3.99
N ALA A 55 -2.62 20.70 2.92
CA ALA A 55 -1.72 20.54 1.80
C ALA A 55 -2.46 20.66 0.47
N ASN A 56 -1.81 21.28 -0.51
CA ASN A 56 -2.30 21.32 -1.89
C ASN A 56 -1.61 20.23 -2.72
N LEU A 57 -2.39 19.30 -3.26
CA LEU A 57 -1.92 18.24 -4.14
C LEU A 57 -2.79 18.22 -5.40
N GLY A 58 -2.16 18.37 -6.57
CA GLY A 58 -2.86 18.32 -7.85
C GLY A 58 -3.95 19.40 -8.00
N GLY A 59 -3.76 20.58 -7.40
CA GLY A 59 -4.74 21.68 -7.44
C GLY A 59 -5.93 21.52 -6.51
N ARG A 60 -5.88 20.54 -5.58
CA ARG A 60 -6.91 20.29 -4.58
C ARG A 60 -6.31 20.38 -3.19
N THR A 61 -7.11 20.91 -2.27
CA THR A 61 -6.75 21.05 -0.87
C THR A 61 -7.18 19.81 -0.08
N PHE A 62 -6.26 19.26 0.69
CA PHE A 62 -6.48 18.10 1.56
C PHE A 62 -5.87 18.34 2.94
N ARG A 63 -6.32 17.56 3.93
CA ARG A 63 -5.76 17.54 5.27
C ARG A 63 -4.89 16.31 5.44
N CYS A 64 -3.63 16.50 5.81
CA CYS A 64 -2.65 15.44 5.91
C CYS A 64 -3.03 14.40 6.97
N VAL A 65 -2.52 13.19 6.79
CA VAL A 65 -2.69 12.10 7.74
C VAL A 65 -1.61 12.21 8.82
N ARG A 66 -2.04 12.19 10.07
CA ARG A 66 -1.14 12.01 11.22
C ARG A 66 -1.01 10.51 11.50
N ARG A 67 0.08 9.88 11.02
CA ARG A 67 0.47 8.53 11.43
C ARG A 67 1.79 8.59 12.19
N SER A 68 1.76 8.25 13.48
CA SER A 68 2.98 8.15 14.28
C SER A 68 3.91 7.08 13.69
N PRO A 69 5.22 7.35 13.53
CA PRO A 69 6.20 6.31 13.31
C PRO A 69 6.09 5.28 14.45
N ARG A 70 6.16 3.97 14.16
CA ARG A 70 6.31 2.99 15.25
C ARG A 70 7.61 3.29 15.98
N THR A 71 7.53 3.48 17.30
CA THR A 71 8.62 3.87 18.22
C THR A 71 9.72 2.81 18.42
N ASP A 72 9.78 1.79 17.56
CA ASP A 72 10.76 0.72 17.67
C ASP A 72 12.05 1.11 16.92
N ARG A 73 12.90 1.86 17.64
CA ARG A 73 14.34 2.19 17.44
C ARG A 73 14.67 3.60 16.92
N ASP A 74 15.58 4.23 17.66
CA ASP A 74 16.32 5.45 17.33
C ASP A 74 16.83 5.44 15.88
N VAL A 75 16.23 6.28 15.03
CA VAL A 75 16.85 6.72 13.78
C VAL A 75 16.56 8.22 13.64
N ALA A 76 17.43 9.02 14.23
CA ALA A 76 17.29 10.47 14.36
C ALA A 76 17.31 11.27 13.04
N GLU A 77 17.42 10.65 11.87
CA GLU A 77 17.49 11.40 10.58
C GLU A 77 16.81 10.67 9.41
N ARG A 78 15.93 9.69 9.66
CA ARG A 78 15.31 8.93 8.56
C ARG A 78 13.85 8.65 8.83
N TYR A 79 12.98 9.23 8.01
CA TYR A 79 11.56 8.90 7.97
C TYR A 79 11.35 7.58 7.22
N ILE A 80 11.85 6.48 7.80
CA ILE A 80 11.59 5.12 7.32
C ILE A 80 10.23 4.72 7.86
N ILE A 81 9.16 4.99 7.10
CA ILE A 81 7.81 4.61 7.48
C ILE A 81 7.62 3.11 7.20
N ARG A 82 8.16 2.27 8.08
CA ARG A 82 7.93 0.83 8.04
C ARG A 82 6.43 0.56 8.17
N SER A 83 5.87 0.01 7.10
CA SER A 83 4.46 -0.35 6.90
C SER A 83 3.47 0.80 7.04
N ILE A 84 3.44 1.69 6.04
CA ILE A 84 2.24 2.49 5.76
C ILE A 84 1.02 1.59 5.48
N LEU A 85 1.24 0.31 5.14
CA LEU A 85 0.16 -0.64 4.86
C LEU A 85 -0.51 -1.15 6.14
N SER A 86 -1.61 -0.52 6.57
CA SER A 86 -2.55 -1.19 7.46
C SER A 86 -3.36 -2.20 6.63
N PRO A 87 -3.71 -3.39 7.17
CA PRO A 87 -4.67 -4.28 6.50
C PRO A 87 -5.98 -3.58 6.12
N LEU A 88 -6.42 -2.58 6.90
CA LEU A 88 -7.59 -1.77 6.55
C LEU A 88 -7.38 -0.97 5.26
N ASP A 89 -6.15 -0.50 5.00
CA ASP A 89 -5.86 0.26 3.79
C ASP A 89 -5.90 -0.63 2.54
N GLU A 90 -5.49 -1.89 2.66
CA GLU A 90 -5.62 -2.89 1.58
C GLU A 90 -7.08 -3.27 1.30
N ALA A 91 -8.00 -3.02 2.23
CA ALA A 91 -9.42 -3.37 2.11
C ALA A 91 -10.29 -2.25 1.49
N ILE A 92 -9.71 -1.07 1.22
CA ILE A 92 -10.45 0.12 0.75
C ILE A 92 -11.15 -0.11 -0.59
N ASP A 93 -10.61 -0.98 -1.43
CA ASP A 93 -11.17 -1.31 -2.75
C ASP A 93 -12.05 -2.59 -2.74
N LEU A 94 -12.37 -3.13 -1.56
CA LEU A 94 -13.29 -4.24 -1.39
C LEU A 94 -14.74 -3.76 -1.27
N SER A 95 -15.70 -4.51 -1.83
CA SER A 95 -17.11 -4.39 -1.46
C SER A 95 -17.38 -4.93 -0.05
N ASP A 96 -18.53 -4.61 0.53
CA ASP A 96 -18.94 -5.14 1.83
C ASP A 96 -18.97 -6.68 1.81
N GLU A 97 -19.48 -7.28 0.73
CA GLU A 97 -19.51 -8.73 0.57
C GLU A 97 -18.10 -9.33 0.43
N GLU A 98 -17.18 -8.66 -0.25
CA GLU A 98 -15.78 -9.08 -0.35
C GLU A 98 -15.07 -8.99 1.00
N TYR A 99 -15.31 -7.93 1.76
CA TYR A 99 -14.78 -7.73 3.10
C TYR A 99 -15.28 -8.80 4.06
N GLU A 100 -16.59 -9.09 4.07
CA GLU A 100 -17.18 -10.15 4.89
C GLU A 100 -16.62 -11.52 4.55
N ARG A 101 -16.42 -11.82 3.26
CA ARG A 101 -15.79 -13.07 2.82
C ARG A 101 -14.35 -13.18 3.32
N ALA A 102 -13.56 -12.11 3.19
CA ALA A 102 -12.19 -12.07 3.70
C ALA A 102 -12.17 -12.30 5.23
N LEU A 103 -13.08 -11.63 5.96
CA LEU A 103 -13.18 -11.74 7.43
C LEU A 103 -13.57 -13.15 7.86
N LYS A 104 -14.53 -13.76 7.16
CA LYS A 104 -14.97 -15.13 7.40
C LYS A 104 -13.82 -16.12 7.20
N GLN A 105 -13.05 -15.99 6.12
CA GLN A 105 -11.86 -16.82 5.88
C GLN A 105 -10.83 -16.64 7.01
N THR A 106 -10.55 -15.40 7.42
CA THR A 106 -9.61 -15.13 8.52
C THR A 106 -10.04 -15.78 9.83
N ASN A 107 -11.32 -15.69 10.18
CA ASN A 107 -11.82 -16.27 11.42
C ASN A 107 -11.90 -17.81 11.38
N GLN A 108 -12.14 -18.41 10.21
CA GLN A 108 -12.04 -19.86 10.02
C GLN A 108 -10.61 -20.36 10.26
N GLU A 109 -9.60 -19.70 9.69
CA GLU A 109 -8.19 -20.05 9.89
C GLU A 109 -7.77 -19.92 11.37
N ARG A 110 -8.22 -18.85 12.03
CA ARG A 110 -7.96 -18.62 13.46
C ARG A 110 -8.59 -19.71 14.33
N GLN A 111 -9.82 -20.11 14.03
CA GLN A 111 -10.50 -21.18 14.74
C GLN A 111 -9.74 -22.51 14.63
N LEU A 112 -9.21 -22.84 13.44
CA LEU A 112 -8.42 -24.06 13.23
C LEU A 112 -7.14 -24.12 14.07
N VAL A 113 -6.58 -22.96 14.42
CA VAL A 113 -5.38 -22.85 15.28
C VAL A 113 -5.72 -22.45 16.73
N GLY A 114 -6.98 -22.57 17.13
CA GLY A 114 -7.43 -22.30 18.51
C GLY A 114 -7.34 -20.85 18.96
N LYS A 115 -7.40 -19.89 18.02
CA LYS A 115 -7.40 -18.44 18.31
C LYS A 115 -8.82 -17.87 18.24
N ASP A 116 -9.10 -16.91 19.12
CA ASP A 116 -10.37 -16.18 19.14
C ASP A 116 -10.61 -15.43 17.82
N PRO A 117 -11.88 -15.26 17.41
CA PRO A 117 -12.23 -14.48 16.23
C PRO A 117 -11.84 -13.00 16.39
N ILE A 118 -11.67 -12.33 15.26
CA ILE A 118 -11.41 -10.90 15.16
C ILE A 118 -12.46 -10.22 14.28
N ASP A 119 -12.47 -8.89 14.31
CA ASP A 119 -13.42 -8.00 13.63
C ASP A 119 -12.90 -7.46 12.28
N ARG A 120 -11.68 -7.82 11.90
CA ARG A 120 -11.03 -7.38 10.66
C ARG A 120 -10.34 -8.52 9.91
N PRO A 121 -10.39 -8.54 8.57
CA PRO A 121 -9.70 -9.55 7.78
C PRO A 121 -8.19 -9.41 7.87
N SER A 122 -7.50 -10.53 7.67
CA SER A 122 -6.04 -10.57 7.57
C SER A 122 -5.59 -10.05 6.20
N GLY A 123 -4.42 -9.39 6.13
CA GLY A 123 -3.83 -8.95 4.86
C GLY A 123 -3.73 -10.06 3.79
N PRO A 124 -3.31 -11.30 4.12
CA PRO A 124 -3.35 -12.42 3.19
C PRO A 124 -4.74 -12.68 2.61
N ASN A 125 -5.80 -12.70 3.41
CA ASN A 125 -7.14 -13.01 2.91
C ASN A 125 -7.74 -11.86 2.10
N ILE A 126 -7.39 -10.61 2.44
CA ILE A 126 -7.69 -9.45 1.58
C ILE A 126 -7.06 -9.64 0.20
N ARG A 127 -5.77 -9.98 0.12
CA ARG A 127 -5.09 -10.18 -1.18
C ARG A 127 -5.65 -11.36 -1.97
N THR A 128 -6.02 -12.45 -1.28
CA THR A 128 -6.69 -13.61 -1.90
C THR A 128 -8.01 -13.20 -2.54
N ILE A 129 -8.87 -12.47 -1.82
CA ILE A 129 -10.16 -12.00 -2.35
C ILE A 129 -9.96 -11.01 -3.50
N ARG A 130 -9.01 -10.06 -3.37
CA ARG A 130 -8.65 -9.15 -4.48
C ARG A 130 -8.15 -9.91 -5.71
N GLY A 131 -7.54 -11.08 -5.53
CA GLY A 131 -7.11 -11.97 -6.61
C GLY A 131 -8.24 -12.55 -7.47
N GLU A 132 -9.50 -12.45 -7.05
CA GLU A 132 -10.67 -12.76 -7.90
C GLU A 132 -10.88 -11.71 -9.00
N ARG A 133 -10.31 -10.50 -8.83
CA ARG A 133 -10.35 -9.38 -9.76
C ARG A 133 -8.92 -8.96 -10.16
N PRO A 134 -8.14 -9.80 -10.85
CA PRO A 134 -6.74 -9.52 -11.18
C PRO A 134 -6.54 -8.30 -12.08
N GLN A 135 -7.61 -7.81 -12.72
CA GLN A 135 -7.65 -6.56 -13.44
C GLN A 135 -7.52 -5.32 -12.54
N ASN A 136 -7.74 -5.44 -11.22
CA ASN A 136 -7.79 -4.33 -10.27
C ASN A 136 -6.48 -4.17 -9.49
N GLY A 137 -5.83 -3.01 -9.58
CA GLY A 137 -4.75 -2.59 -8.69
C GLY A 137 -5.19 -1.53 -7.68
N LEU A 138 -4.41 -1.34 -6.61
CA LEU A 138 -4.62 -0.27 -5.62
C LEU A 138 -3.36 0.56 -5.48
N LEU A 139 -3.50 1.87 -5.69
CA LEU A 139 -2.48 2.87 -5.42
C LEU A 139 -2.98 3.75 -4.27
N ILE A 140 -2.18 3.90 -3.23
CA ILE A 140 -2.47 4.83 -2.15
C ILE A 140 -1.37 5.89 -2.07
N ILE A 141 -1.77 7.15 -2.09
CA ILE A 141 -0.88 8.30 -1.96
C ILE A 141 -1.14 8.91 -0.59
N TYR A 142 -0.19 8.80 0.33
CA TYR A 142 -0.30 9.28 1.70
C TYR A 142 0.32 10.67 1.85
N PRO A 143 -0.48 11.75 1.94
CA PRO A 143 0.02 13.03 2.41
C PRO A 143 0.23 12.94 3.92
N LEU A 144 1.47 12.77 4.37
CA LEU A 144 1.80 12.66 5.79
C LEU A 144 2.15 14.03 6.34
N ASP A 145 1.67 14.29 7.56
CA ASP A 145 1.99 15.49 8.30
C ASP A 145 3.48 15.47 8.72
N PRO A 146 4.31 16.41 8.24
CA PRO A 146 5.74 16.44 8.51
C PRO A 146 6.06 16.62 10.00
N GLU A 147 5.16 17.25 10.78
CA GLU A 147 5.33 17.43 12.23
C GLU A 147 5.43 16.08 12.95
N VAL A 148 4.63 15.11 12.51
CA VAL A 148 4.60 13.76 13.11
C VAL A 148 5.89 12.99 12.84
N GLY A 149 6.63 13.38 11.80
CA GLY A 149 7.92 12.78 11.43
C GLY A 149 9.16 13.58 11.84
N ASN A 150 9.00 14.72 12.51
CA ASN A 150 10.06 15.71 12.73
C ASN A 150 10.82 16.07 11.44
N ALA A 151 10.11 16.10 10.31
CA ALA A 151 10.70 16.52 9.04
C ALA A 151 10.77 18.05 9.00
N ASP A 152 11.94 18.61 8.73
CA ASP A 152 12.15 20.05 8.60
C ASP A 152 11.65 20.55 7.23
N THR A 153 10.32 20.54 7.05
CA THR A 153 9.66 21.00 5.83
C THR A 153 8.24 21.49 6.11
N ASP A 154 7.83 22.51 5.34
CA ASP A 154 6.47 23.07 5.32
C ASP A 154 5.56 22.37 4.29
N ARG A 155 6.02 21.28 3.69
CA ARG A 155 5.29 20.48 2.68
C ARG A 155 4.92 19.11 3.25
N PRO A 156 3.82 18.50 2.79
CA PRO A 156 3.49 17.14 3.16
C PRO A 156 4.62 16.18 2.74
N VAL A 157 4.94 15.23 3.61
CA VAL A 157 5.78 14.09 3.23
C VAL A 157 4.89 13.08 2.50
N VAL A 158 5.18 12.81 1.22
CA VAL A 158 4.34 11.91 0.42
C VAL A 158 4.86 10.48 0.51
N GLY A 159 4.07 9.60 1.11
CA GLY A 159 4.25 8.15 1.03
C GLY A 159 3.45 7.56 -0.13
N VAL A 160 3.98 6.56 -0.82
CA VAL A 160 3.25 5.84 -1.88
C VAL A 160 3.21 4.36 -1.57
N VAL A 161 2.04 3.77 -1.76
CA VAL A 161 1.78 2.34 -1.62
C VAL A 161 1.21 1.83 -2.92
N VAL A 162 1.83 0.80 -3.48
CA VAL A 162 1.32 0.06 -4.64
C VAL A 162 0.96 -1.35 -4.16
N SER A 163 -0.32 -1.71 -4.23
CA SER A 163 -0.82 -3.01 -3.79
C SER A 163 -1.45 -3.77 -4.97
N PHE A 164 -0.85 -4.93 -5.26
CA PHE A 164 -1.31 -5.83 -6.29
C PHE A 164 -2.26 -6.89 -5.72
N PRO A 165 -3.28 -7.32 -6.48
CA PRO A 165 -4.06 -8.50 -6.15
C PRO A 165 -3.19 -9.76 -6.33
N ASP A 166 -3.59 -10.87 -5.72
CA ASP A 166 -2.99 -12.15 -6.05
C ASP A 166 -3.28 -12.50 -7.52
N SER A 167 -2.29 -13.06 -8.22
CA SER A 167 -2.45 -13.49 -9.61
C SER A 167 -1.86 -14.88 -9.82
N LYS A 168 -2.59 -15.72 -10.56
CA LYS A 168 -2.12 -17.06 -10.97
C LYS A 168 -1.11 -17.00 -12.11
N ASN A 169 -1.11 -15.91 -12.88
CA ASN A 169 -0.19 -15.68 -14.00
C ASN A 169 1.07 -14.91 -13.58
N ALA A 170 1.05 -14.29 -12.39
CA ALA A 170 2.21 -13.66 -11.82
C ALA A 170 3.31 -14.72 -11.62
N ARG A 171 4.33 -14.67 -12.48
CA ARG A 171 5.62 -15.30 -12.14
C ARG A 171 6.01 -14.76 -10.78
N ARG A 172 6.19 -15.65 -9.80
CA ARG A 172 6.57 -15.36 -8.41
C ARG A 172 7.88 -14.56 -8.41
N ARG A 173 7.80 -13.26 -8.69
CA ARG A 173 8.89 -12.31 -8.60
C ARG A 173 8.67 -11.63 -7.27
N SER A 174 9.47 -12.07 -6.29
CA SER A 174 9.60 -11.60 -4.92
C SER A 174 10.13 -10.15 -4.85
N TYR A 175 9.54 -9.23 -5.61
CA TYR A 175 10.16 -7.94 -5.89
C TYR A 175 9.70 -6.79 -5.00
N LEU A 176 8.67 -6.96 -4.17
CA LEU A 176 8.10 -5.85 -3.38
C LEU A 176 7.62 -6.32 -2.00
N GLU A 177 8.32 -7.27 -1.40
CA GLU A 177 8.20 -7.41 0.04
C GLU A 177 9.10 -6.39 0.70
N ASN A 178 8.47 -5.49 1.47
CA ASN A 178 9.10 -4.61 2.44
C ASN A 178 10.35 -5.29 3.04
N PRO A 179 11.58 -4.73 2.92
CA PRO A 179 12.81 -5.37 3.37
C PRO A 179 12.81 -5.75 4.86
N VAL A 180 11.85 -5.24 5.63
CA VAL A 180 11.56 -5.65 7.01
C VAL A 180 11.04 -7.08 7.12
N ARG A 181 10.16 -7.54 6.22
CA ARG A 181 9.65 -8.92 6.24
C ARG A 181 10.71 -9.95 5.85
N GLN A 182 11.68 -9.58 5.03
CA GLN A 182 12.80 -10.46 4.68
C GLN A 182 13.68 -10.82 5.89
N ARG A 183 13.70 -9.97 6.94
CA ARG A 183 14.46 -10.26 8.17
C ARG A 183 13.72 -11.15 9.15
N GLU A 184 12.39 -11.18 9.11
CA GLU A 184 11.58 -12.00 10.01
C GLU A 184 11.46 -13.46 9.55
N GLN A 185 11.79 -13.77 8.28
CA GLN A 185 11.80 -15.14 7.75
C GLN A 185 13.17 -15.84 7.86
N GLN A 186 14.18 -15.17 8.43
CA GLN A 186 15.53 -15.71 8.66
C GLN A 186 15.83 -15.99 10.14
N VAL A 187 14.81 -16.02 11.00
CA VAL A 187 14.94 -16.35 12.43
C VAL A 187 14.12 -17.58 12.76
#